data_AF-A0A1V3WNU7-F1
#
_entry.id   AF-A0A1V3WNU7-F1
#
_cell.length_a   1.000
_cell.length_b   1.000
_cell.length_c   1.000
_cell.angle_alpha   90.00
_cell.angle_beta   90.00
_cell.angle_gamma   90.00
#
_symmetry.space_group_name_H-M   'P 1'
#
loop_
_entity.id
_entity.type
_entity.pdbx_description
1 polymer ?
#
loop_
_entity_poly.entity_id
_entity_poly.type
_entity_poly.pdbx_seq_one_letter_code
_entity_poly.pdbx_strand_id
1 'polypeptide(L)' 'MLIFPDLNTGNNTYKAVQRSAGAIAIGPVLQGLRKPVNDLSRGALIEDIVNTVAITAIQAQGIGDDR' A
#
# COMPACT_ATOMS: atom_id res chain seq x y z
N MET A 1 2.48 -12.47 -5.81
CA MET A 1 1.61 -12.06 -4.69
C MET A 1 1.86 -13.01 -3.52
N LEU A 2 2.11 -12.50 -2.32
CA LEU A 2 2.24 -13.30 -1.09
C LEU A 2 1.05 -13.00 -0.19
N ILE A 3 0.31 -14.03 0.23
CA ILE A 3 -0.80 -13.91 1.18
C ILE A 3 -0.32 -14.50 2.50
N PHE A 4 -0.48 -13.75 3.59
CA PHE A 4 -0.07 -14.18 4.92
C PHE A 4 -1.27 -14.66 5.74
N PRO A 5 -1.08 -15.64 6.66
CA PRO A 5 -2.17 -16.20 7.45
C PRO A 5 -2.74 -15.20 8.47
N ASP A 6 -1.94 -14.21 8.89
CA ASP A 6 -2.33 -13.20 9.88
C ASP A 6 -1.49 -11.92 9.74
N LEU A 7 -1.94 -10.87 10.44
CA LEU A 7 -1.32 -9.54 10.42
C LEU A 7 0.11 -9.54 10.99
N ASN A 8 0.40 -10.31 12.03
CA ASN A 8 1.72 -10.33 12.65
C ASN A 8 2.74 -10.94 11.67
N THR A 9 2.38 -12.07 11.05
CA THR A 9 3.23 -12.73 10.06
C THR A 9 3.49 -11.81 8.86
N GLY A 10 2.45 -11.14 8.35
CA GLY A 10 2.61 -10.17 7.25
C GLY A 10 3.46 -8.96 7.63
N ASN A 11 3.17 -8.34 8.79
CA ASN A 11 3.88 -7.15 9.28
C ASN A 11 5.36 -7.41 9.58
N ASN A 12 5.67 -8.57 10.16
CA ASN A 12 7.04 -8.98 10.42
C ASN A 12 7.78 -9.27 9.12
N THR A 13 7.13 -9.97 8.18
CA THR A 13 7.77 -10.35 6.91
C THR A 13 8.10 -9.14 6.05
N TYR A 14 7.17 -8.20 5.84
CA TYR A 14 7.47 -7.05 4.98
C TYR A 14 8.57 -6.17 5.57
N LYS A 15 8.60 -5.97 6.91
CA LYS A 15 9.66 -5.21 7.58
C LYS A 15 11.00 -5.94 7.54
N ALA A 16 11.00 -7.26 7.69
CA ALA A 16 12.20 -8.06 7.56
C ALA A 16 12.78 -7.91 6.15
N VAL A 17 11.98 -8.12 5.11
CA VAL A 17 12.42 -7.97 3.71
C VAL A 17 12.91 -6.55 3.40
N GLN A 18 12.17 -5.52 3.83
CA GLN A 18 12.57 -4.12 3.67
C GLN A 18 13.96 -3.86 4.25
N ARG A 19 14.23 -4.35 5.47
CA ARG A 19 15.48 -4.09 6.20
C ARG A 19 16.63 -5.00 5.79
N SER A 20 16.36 -6.27 5.49
CA SER A 20 17.39 -7.26 5.19
C SER A 20 17.83 -7.24 3.73
N ALA A 21 16.92 -6.92 2.81
CA ALA A 21 17.19 -6.90 1.37
C ALA A 21 17.30 -5.48 0.80
N GLY A 22 17.12 -4.43 1.61
CA GLY A 22 17.07 -3.05 1.14
C GLY A 22 15.92 -2.77 0.19
N ALA A 23 14.86 -3.60 0.23
CA ALA A 23 13.71 -3.47 -0.64
C ALA A 23 12.90 -2.21 -0.27
N ILE A 24 12.37 -1.51 -1.27
CA ILE A 24 11.45 -0.39 -1.06
C ILE A 24 10.07 -0.95 -0.67
N ALA A 25 9.51 -0.46 0.42
CA ALA A 25 8.16 -0.78 0.86
C ALA A 25 7.25 0.43 0.65
N ILE A 26 6.23 0.29 -0.20
CA ILE A 26 5.22 1.33 -0.45
C ILE A 26 3.89 0.86 0.14
N GLY A 27 3.30 1.66 1.05
CA GLY A 27 2.02 1.35 1.70
C GLY A 27 1.93 1.84 3.15
N PRO A 28 0.86 1.46 3.88
CA PRO A 28 -0.17 0.50 3.48
C PRO A 28 -1.09 1.01 2.35
N VAL A 29 -1.48 0.13 1.43
CA VAL A 29 -2.47 0.41 0.38
C VAL A 29 -3.77 -0.31 0.74
N LEU A 30 -4.85 0.45 0.90
CA LEU A 30 -6.16 -0.10 1.24
C LEU A 30 -6.83 -0.64 -0.03
N GLN A 31 -7.50 -1.79 0.09
CA GLN A 31 -8.17 -2.48 -1.00
C GLN A 31 -9.58 -2.91 -0.56
N GLY A 32 -10.49 -3.11 -1.52
CA GLY A 32 -11.87 -3.57 -1.26
C GLY A 32 -12.89 -2.47 -0.93
N LEU A 33 -12.52 -1.20 -1.05
CA LEU A 33 -13.45 -0.07 -0.86
C LEU A 33 -14.15 0.30 -2.17
N ARG A 34 -15.40 0.78 -2.09
CA ARG A 34 -16.16 1.28 -3.27
C ARG A 34 -15.56 2.51 -3.94
N LYS A 35 -14.77 3.28 -3.20
CA LYS A 35 -13.98 4.41 -3.68
C LYS A 35 -12.61 4.31 -3.01
N PRO A 36 -11.51 4.63 -3.72
CA PRO A 36 -10.19 4.46 -3.16
C PRO A 36 -9.94 5.54 -2.11
N VAL A 37 -9.53 5.09 -0.95
CA VAL A 37 -9.09 5.93 0.16
C VAL A 37 -7.85 5.25 0.70
N ASN A 38 -6.77 6.00 0.90
CA ASN A 38 -5.55 5.49 1.53
C ASN A 38 -5.20 6.39 2.71
N ASP A 39 -4.63 5.77 3.74
CA ASP A 39 -4.13 6.47 4.91
C ASP A 39 -2.63 6.73 4.76
N LEU A 40 -2.17 7.83 5.34
CA LEU A 40 -0.76 8.20 5.38
C LEU A 40 -0.23 8.03 6.79
N SER A 41 0.99 7.51 6.91
CA SER A 41 1.67 7.52 8.20
C SER A 41 1.91 8.95 8.67
N ARG A 42 1.84 9.19 9.99
CA ARG A 42 2.06 10.52 10.59
C ARG A 42 3.42 11.15 10.25
N GLY A 43 4.41 10.35 9.87
CA GLY A 43 5.75 10.79 9.46
C GLY A 43 6.01 10.70 7.95
N ALA A 44 4.96 10.68 7.12
CA ALA A 44 5.09 10.57 5.66
C ALA A 44 5.92 11.73 5.09
N LEU A 45 6.87 11.39 4.21
CA LEU A 45 7.63 12.35 3.43
C LEU A 45 6.80 12.82 2.22
N ILE A 46 7.25 13.89 1.56
CA ILE A 46 6.61 14.41 0.34
C ILE A 46 6.50 13.29 -0.72
N GLU A 47 7.54 12.49 -0.87
CA GLU A 47 7.55 11.36 -1.80
C GLU A 47 6.49 10.30 -1.47
N ASP A 48 6.28 9.98 -0.19
CA ASP A 48 5.25 9.04 0.24
C ASP A 48 3.84 9.55 -0.10
N ILE A 49 3.62 10.86 0.07
CA ILE A 49 2.36 11.51 -0.28
C ILE A 49 2.11 11.43 -1.78
N VAL A 50 3.11 11.79 -2.60
CA VAL A 50 3.01 11.74 -4.07
C VAL A 50 2.74 10.31 -4.54
N ASN A 51 3.47 9.33 -4.01
CA ASN A 51 3.28 7.92 -4.34
C ASN A 51 1.88 7.43 -3.95
N THR A 52 1.39 7.80 -2.76
CA THR A 52 0.06 7.42 -2.27
C THR A 52 -1.05 8.03 -3.13
N VAL A 53 -0.91 9.30 -3.55
CA VAL A 53 -1.87 9.95 -4.45
C VAL A 53 -1.86 9.28 -5.82
N ALA A 54 -0.68 8.98 -6.38
CA ALA A 54 -0.56 8.29 -7.66
C ALA A 54 -1.23 6.91 -7.62
N ILE A 55 -1.00 6.13 -6.56
CA ILE A 55 -1.65 4.83 -6.36
C ILE A 55 -3.17 4.99 -6.23
N THR A 56 -3.64 5.95 -5.43
CA THR A 56 -5.08 6.22 -5.23
C THR A 56 -5.77 6.58 -6.55
N ALA A 57 -5.11 7.38 -7.40
CA ALA A 57 -5.62 7.75 -8.72
C ALA A 57 -5.74 6.55 -9.66
N ILE A 58 -4.74 5.64 -9.65
CA ILE A 58 -4.80 4.39 -10.42
C ILE A 58 -5.92 3.48 -9.88
N GLN A 59 -6.06 3.34 -8.57
CA GLN A 59 -7.16 2.59 -7.97
C GLN A 59 -8.53 3.15 -8.37
N ALA A 60 -8.66 4.47 -8.49
CA ALA A 60 -9.91 5.11 -8.92
C ALA A 60 -10.29 4.74 -10.36
N GLN A 61 -9.30 4.61 -11.25
CA GLN A 61 -9.52 4.21 -12.63
C GLN A 61 -10.05 2.77 -12.71
N GLY A 62 -9.50 1.86 -11.89
CA GLY A 62 -9.91 0.46 -11.87
C GLY A 62 -11.35 0.20 -11.38
N ILE A 63 -11.99 1.16 -10.70
CA ILE A 63 -13.40 1.04 -10.25
C ILE A 63 -14.38 1.40 -11.37
N GLY A 64 -13.94 2.15 -12.39
CA GLY A 64 -14.77 2.53 -13.54
C GLY A 64 -14.88 1.48 -14.63
N ASP A 65 -14.11 0.39 -14.51
CA ASP A 65 -13.94 -0.66 -15.54
C ASP A 65 -14.85 -1.88 -15.32
N ASP A 66 -15.80 -1.80 -14.37
CA ASP A 66 -16.91 -2.78 -14.21
C ASP A 66 -17.99 -2.61 -15.30
N ARG A 67 -17.61 -2.28 -16.54
CA ARG A 67 -18.49 -2.20 -17.71
C ARG A 67 -18.14 -3.23 -18.77
#